data_AF-A0A520W7N5-F1
#
_entry.id   AF-A0A520W7N5-F1
#
_cell.length_a   1.000
_cell.length_b   1.000
_cell.length_c   1.000
_cell.angle_alpha   90.00
_cell.angle_beta   90.00
_cell.angle_gamma   90.00
#
_symmetry.space_group_name_H-M   'P 1'
#
loop_
_entity.id
_entity.type
_entity.pdbx_description
1 polymer ?
#
loop_
_entity_poly.entity_id
_entity_poly.type
_entity_poly.pdbx_seq_one_letter_code
_entity_poly.pdbx_strand_id
1 'polypeptide(L)'
;MPDRFPSPFEIATPEGAEGWQEMYVYSSMFSESRRDFEDSMFWFQDGVHWPNVLTPWDATFFEFAIASLSQYNTRHLQVPPANGIAFRILNGYGYLSPVPADESTIEERVANFTDRAGHYFMNWNDLYDNWMTKIRDLVGELESLEFNPLPEIEDADEVVKSGAGLGSGYALQDNYHRIVSLGLKLWNYHFEFLNLGYAAYLDFFMFCKTVFPDIPDQAIAKMVAGVEVDLFRPDDELKRLARKAVDSGVAGAFSAGDVEATCEVLKGSSEGQAWIASFEESAEPWFNFSTGSGFYHHDKIWIEHLEVPFEFIRNYIEMVQSGEDLNRPVEAIRAERDRVVAEY
;
A
#
# COMPACT_ATOMS: atom_id res chain seq x y z
N MET A 1 8.45 -36.43 -8.67
CA MET A 1 8.57 -35.06 -8.14
C MET A 1 8.59 -35.18 -6.62
N PRO A 2 9.25 -34.30 -5.86
CA PRO A 2 9.10 -34.36 -4.41
C PRO A 2 7.62 -34.13 -4.07
N ASP A 3 7.04 -35.00 -3.24
CA ASP A 3 5.62 -34.95 -2.84
C ASP A 3 5.33 -33.80 -1.84
N ARG A 4 6.31 -32.93 -1.58
CA ARG A 4 6.21 -31.78 -0.68
C ARG A 4 7.23 -30.70 -1.05
N PHE A 5 6.93 -29.45 -0.73
CA PHE A 5 7.92 -28.36 -0.74
C PHE A 5 9.06 -28.63 0.26
N PRO A 6 10.28 -28.12 0.00
CA PRO A 6 11.40 -28.24 0.93
C PRO A 6 11.06 -27.64 2.30
N SER A 7 11.60 -28.23 3.37
CA SER A 7 11.53 -27.60 4.69
C SER A 7 12.32 -26.28 4.66
N PRO A 8 11.84 -25.21 5.31
CA PRO A 8 12.59 -23.95 5.38
C PRO A 8 13.96 -24.12 6.05
N PHE A 9 14.14 -25.15 6.89
CA PHE A 9 15.41 -25.48 7.53
C PHE A 9 16.40 -26.21 6.61
N GLU A 10 15.96 -26.70 5.46
CA GLU A 10 16.80 -27.38 4.46
C GLU A 10 17.25 -26.42 3.34
N ILE A 11 16.72 -25.19 3.34
CA ILE A 11 17.07 -24.17 2.36
C ILE A 11 18.45 -23.61 2.72
N ALA A 12 19.42 -23.85 1.85
CA ALA A 12 20.77 -23.31 2.00
C ALA A 12 20.77 -21.78 1.88
N THR A 13 21.58 -21.13 2.71
CA THR A 13 21.89 -19.70 2.57
C THR A 13 22.68 -19.49 1.26
N PRO A 14 22.29 -18.52 0.41
CA PRO A 14 23.08 -18.14 -0.76
C PRO A 14 24.48 -17.66 -0.40
N GLU A 15 25.46 -17.92 -1.27
CA GLU A 15 26.84 -17.43 -1.10
C GLU A 15 26.86 -15.90 -0.96
N GLY A 16 27.51 -15.39 0.08
CA GLY A 16 27.59 -13.96 0.40
C GLY A 16 26.46 -13.43 1.27
N ALA A 17 25.44 -14.25 1.57
CA ALA A 17 24.36 -13.92 2.50
C ALA A 17 24.54 -14.57 3.88
N GLU A 18 25.70 -15.15 4.18
CA GLU A 18 25.95 -15.79 5.48
C GLU A 18 25.75 -14.80 6.64
N GLY A 19 25.06 -15.24 7.70
CA GLY A 19 24.76 -14.39 8.86
C GLY A 19 23.59 -13.43 8.66
N TRP A 20 22.84 -13.50 7.55
CA TRP A 20 21.67 -12.64 7.30
C TRP A 20 20.67 -12.59 8.46
N GLN A 21 20.60 -13.64 9.29
CA GLN A 21 19.72 -13.71 10.46
C GLN A 21 20.01 -12.61 11.50
N GLU A 22 21.25 -12.10 11.58
CA GLU A 22 21.64 -11.04 12.53
C GLU A 22 20.94 -9.70 12.23
N MET A 23 20.40 -9.53 11.02
CA MET A 23 19.68 -8.33 10.61
C MET A 23 18.26 -8.22 11.18
N TYR A 24 17.69 -9.32 11.67
CA TYR A 24 16.28 -9.40 12.05
C TYR A 24 16.10 -9.85 13.49
N VAL A 25 14.93 -9.56 14.06
CA VAL A 25 14.59 -10.05 15.40
C VAL A 25 14.39 -11.56 15.40
N TYR A 26 14.82 -12.22 16.48
CA TYR A 26 14.80 -13.69 16.57
C TYR A 26 13.40 -14.31 16.39
N SER A 27 12.34 -13.57 16.71
CA SER A 27 10.94 -14.01 16.57
C SER A 27 10.48 -14.08 15.11
N SER A 28 11.14 -13.35 14.22
CA SER A 28 10.81 -13.27 12.79
C SER A 28 11.48 -14.37 11.97
N MET A 29 12.39 -15.14 12.56
CA MET A 29 13.11 -16.23 11.91
C MET A 29 12.41 -17.58 12.06
N PHE A 30 12.66 -18.48 11.11
CA PHE A 30 12.48 -19.92 11.36
C PHE A 30 13.41 -20.33 12.51
N SER A 31 12.88 -21.10 13.46
CA SER A 31 13.62 -21.50 14.67
C SER A 31 13.46 -22.99 14.92
N GLU A 32 14.55 -23.67 15.25
CA GLU A 32 14.54 -25.09 15.63
C GLU A 32 13.57 -25.38 16.78
N SER A 33 13.38 -24.43 17.70
CA SER A 33 12.41 -24.55 18.81
C SER A 33 10.95 -24.67 18.35
N ARG A 34 10.65 -24.28 17.11
CA ARG A 34 9.32 -24.32 16.50
C ARG A 34 9.27 -25.28 15.31
N ARG A 35 10.31 -26.07 15.03
CA ARG A 35 10.44 -26.88 13.81
C ARG A 35 9.17 -27.69 13.50
N ASP A 36 8.61 -28.40 14.48
CA ASP A 36 7.39 -29.19 14.28
C ASP A 36 6.21 -28.35 13.79
N PHE A 37 6.04 -27.14 14.33
CA PHE A 37 5.02 -26.20 13.87
C PHE A 37 5.36 -25.69 12.46
N GLU A 38 6.59 -25.20 12.24
CA GLU A 38 7.00 -24.65 10.94
C GLU A 38 6.88 -25.68 9.80
N ASP A 39 7.26 -26.94 10.04
CA ASP A 39 7.19 -28.06 9.08
C ASP A 39 5.76 -28.57 8.85
N SER A 40 4.81 -28.22 9.72
CA SER A 40 3.38 -28.52 9.58
C SER A 40 2.62 -27.49 8.73
N MET A 41 3.20 -26.31 8.55
CA MET A 41 2.57 -25.16 7.91
C MET A 41 2.92 -25.09 6.41
N PHE A 42 2.02 -24.49 5.63
CA PHE A 42 2.31 -24.13 4.23
C PHE A 42 2.80 -22.68 4.17
N TRP A 43 4.09 -22.50 3.87
CA TRP A 43 4.72 -21.20 3.72
C TRP A 43 4.82 -20.78 2.26
N PHE A 44 4.42 -19.55 1.95
CA PHE A 44 4.60 -18.95 0.63
C PHE A 44 5.25 -17.58 0.75
N GLN A 45 6.09 -17.23 -0.21
CA GLN A 45 6.74 -15.92 -0.26
C GLN A 45 5.70 -14.85 -0.63
N ASP A 46 5.71 -13.72 0.09
CA ASP A 46 4.81 -12.59 -0.19
C ASP A 46 5.35 -11.73 -1.34
N GLY A 47 5.31 -12.29 -2.55
CA GLY A 47 5.80 -11.64 -3.76
C GLY A 47 4.96 -10.48 -4.24
N VAL A 48 3.75 -10.31 -3.71
CA VAL A 48 2.84 -9.24 -4.11
C VAL A 48 3.20 -7.95 -3.39
N HIS A 49 3.38 -8.01 -2.08
CA HIS A 49 3.62 -6.81 -1.26
C HIS A 49 5.10 -6.61 -0.93
N TRP A 50 5.89 -7.70 -0.88
CA TRP A 50 7.31 -7.67 -0.51
C TRP A 50 8.14 -8.57 -1.46
N PRO A 51 8.19 -8.24 -2.77
CA PRO A 51 8.88 -9.03 -3.80
C PRO A 51 10.40 -9.18 -3.63
N ASN A 52 11.03 -8.24 -2.92
CA ASN A 52 12.48 -8.14 -2.74
C ASN A 52 12.91 -8.48 -1.31
N VAL A 53 14.24 -8.59 -1.12
CA VAL A 53 14.84 -8.73 0.22
C VAL A 53 14.49 -7.53 1.10
N LEU A 54 13.99 -7.81 2.30
CA LEU A 54 13.67 -6.81 3.33
C LEU A 54 14.96 -6.27 3.95
N THR A 55 15.15 -4.96 3.96
CA THR A 55 16.15 -4.37 4.87
C THR A 55 15.66 -4.45 6.32
N PRO A 56 16.51 -4.27 7.35
CA PRO A 56 16.05 -4.20 8.75
C PRO A 56 14.96 -3.13 8.97
N TRP A 57 15.07 -2.03 8.24
CA TRP A 57 14.09 -0.96 8.26
C TRP A 57 12.75 -1.44 7.70
N ASP A 58 12.73 -1.97 6.47
CA ASP A 58 11.49 -2.45 5.82
C ASP A 58 10.87 -3.62 6.60
N ALA A 59 11.70 -4.50 7.19
CA ALA A 59 11.24 -5.59 8.04
C ALA A 59 10.43 -5.10 9.24
N THR A 60 10.79 -3.95 9.82
CA THR A 60 10.01 -3.36 10.94
C THR A 60 8.57 -3.06 10.50
N PHE A 61 8.38 -2.48 9.31
CA PHE A 61 7.04 -2.14 8.81
C PHE A 61 6.29 -3.36 8.30
N PHE A 62 6.98 -4.36 7.75
CA PHE A 62 6.41 -5.66 7.44
C PHE A 62 5.84 -6.33 8.69
N GLU A 63 6.61 -6.38 9.78
CA GLU A 63 6.17 -6.94 11.06
C GLU A 63 4.94 -6.20 11.61
N PHE A 64 4.93 -4.87 11.54
CA PHE A 64 3.77 -4.06 11.94
C PHE A 64 2.53 -4.36 11.10
N ALA A 65 2.68 -4.53 9.78
CA ALA A 65 1.58 -4.87 8.89
C ALA A 65 0.94 -6.21 9.29
N ILE A 66 1.75 -7.27 9.40
CA ILE A 66 1.25 -8.61 9.70
C ILE A 66 0.68 -8.70 11.12
N ALA A 67 1.30 -8.02 12.08
CA ALA A 67 0.79 -7.95 13.44
C ALA A 67 -0.58 -7.23 13.50
N SER A 68 -0.71 -6.07 12.84
CA SER A 68 -1.95 -5.28 12.83
C SER A 68 -3.09 -6.04 12.13
N LEU A 69 -2.81 -6.64 10.96
CA LEU A 69 -3.75 -7.53 10.27
C LEU A 69 -4.27 -8.62 11.20
N SER A 70 -3.35 -9.32 11.86
CA SER A 70 -3.68 -10.45 12.72
C SER A 70 -4.45 -10.03 13.96
N GLN A 71 -4.14 -8.87 14.54
CA GLN A 71 -4.90 -8.27 15.64
C GLN A 71 -6.32 -7.90 15.21
N TYR A 72 -6.52 -7.37 14.00
CA TYR A 72 -7.87 -7.09 13.50
C TYR A 72 -8.70 -8.36 13.33
N ASN A 73 -8.10 -9.43 12.79
CA ASN A 73 -8.76 -10.73 12.67
C ASN A 73 -9.09 -11.33 14.05
N THR A 74 -8.16 -11.28 15.00
CA THR A 74 -8.23 -12.05 16.26
C THR A 74 -8.80 -11.31 17.46
N ARG A 75 -8.85 -9.98 17.44
CA ARG A 75 -9.22 -9.15 18.63
C ARG A 75 -10.27 -8.10 18.30
N HIS A 76 -10.18 -7.46 17.13
CA HIS A 76 -11.09 -6.38 16.75
C HIS A 76 -12.37 -6.89 16.09
N LEU A 77 -12.27 -7.55 14.94
CA LEU A 77 -13.44 -8.02 14.20
C LEU A 77 -13.85 -9.44 14.59
N GLN A 78 -12.94 -10.25 15.14
CA GLN A 78 -13.19 -11.69 15.41
C GLN A 78 -13.62 -12.42 14.13
N VAL A 79 -12.86 -12.26 13.04
CA VAL A 79 -13.16 -12.92 11.76
C VAL A 79 -13.32 -14.43 12.00
N PRO A 80 -14.47 -15.05 11.67
CA PRO A 80 -14.81 -16.35 12.24
C PRO A 80 -13.81 -17.47 11.95
N PRO A 81 -13.34 -17.67 10.71
CA PRO A 81 -12.40 -18.75 10.42
C PRO A 81 -10.92 -18.39 10.68
N ALA A 82 -10.59 -17.14 11.03
CA ALA A 82 -9.22 -16.63 10.90
C ALA A 82 -8.63 -16.10 12.21
N ASN A 83 -7.39 -16.49 12.47
CA ASN A 83 -6.50 -15.91 13.48
C ASN A 83 -5.41 -14.99 12.90
N GLY A 84 -5.50 -14.66 11.60
CA GLY A 84 -4.53 -13.82 10.93
C GLY A 84 -3.46 -14.62 10.18
N ILE A 85 -2.25 -14.07 10.14
CA ILE A 85 -1.16 -14.59 9.32
C ILE A 85 0.11 -14.70 10.19
N ALA A 86 0.74 -15.86 10.18
CA ALA A 86 2.09 -16.03 10.69
C ALA A 86 3.08 -15.60 9.59
N PHE A 87 4.16 -14.95 9.99
CA PHE A 87 5.22 -14.57 9.05
C PHE A 87 6.58 -15.09 9.50
N ARG A 88 7.47 -15.32 8.55
CA ARG A 88 8.88 -15.62 8.76
C ARG A 88 9.71 -14.91 7.70
N ILE A 89 10.96 -14.59 8.00
CA ILE A 89 11.92 -14.13 7.01
C ILE A 89 12.94 -15.24 6.78
N LEU A 90 13.24 -15.54 5.52
CA LEU A 90 14.24 -16.52 5.11
C LEU A 90 15.09 -15.94 3.98
N ASN A 91 16.41 -15.87 4.21
CA ASN A 91 17.36 -15.23 3.28
C ASN A 91 16.93 -13.80 2.90
N GLY A 92 16.33 -13.09 3.85
CA GLY A 92 15.81 -11.73 3.68
C GLY A 92 14.44 -11.61 2.99
N TYR A 93 13.83 -12.69 2.51
CA TYR A 93 12.48 -12.66 1.92
C TYR A 93 11.41 -12.95 2.96
N GLY A 94 10.29 -12.21 2.90
CA GLY A 94 9.12 -12.45 3.74
C GLY A 94 8.26 -13.63 3.25
N TYR A 95 7.96 -14.55 4.16
CA TYR A 95 7.08 -15.70 3.96
C TYR A 95 5.89 -15.62 4.91
N LEU A 96 4.71 -15.99 4.41
CA LEU A 96 3.45 -15.94 5.12
C LEU A 96 2.82 -17.34 5.19
N SER A 97 2.04 -17.57 6.25
CA SER A 97 1.15 -18.72 6.39
C SER A 97 -0.13 -18.33 7.11
N PRO A 98 -1.34 -18.61 6.57
CA PRO A 98 -2.60 -18.30 7.24
C PRO A 98 -2.74 -19.13 8.51
N VAL A 99 -3.26 -18.52 9.58
CA VAL A 99 -3.50 -19.21 10.85
C VAL A 99 -5.01 -19.34 11.04
N PRO A 100 -5.59 -20.56 11.03
CA PRO A 100 -7.01 -20.73 11.25
C PRO A 100 -7.40 -20.45 12.71
N ALA A 101 -8.67 -20.07 12.91
CA ALA A 101 -9.29 -20.07 14.23
C ALA A 101 -9.55 -21.52 14.70
N ASP A 102 -9.61 -21.72 16.02
CA ASP A 102 -10.07 -22.98 16.59
C ASP A 102 -11.56 -23.15 16.26
N GLU A 103 -11.90 -24.29 15.65
CA GLU A 103 -13.28 -24.63 15.24
C GLU A 103 -14.29 -24.47 16.37
N SER A 104 -13.90 -24.77 17.61
CA SER A 104 -14.75 -24.64 18.80
C SER A 104 -15.12 -23.19 19.15
N THR A 105 -14.38 -22.21 18.63
CA THR A 105 -14.61 -20.77 18.89
C THR A 105 -15.40 -20.08 17.77
N ILE A 106 -15.67 -20.76 16.66
CA ILE A 106 -16.26 -20.16 15.46
C ILE A 106 -17.64 -19.55 15.75
N GLU A 107 -18.50 -20.24 16.49
CA GLU A 107 -19.87 -19.76 16.77
C GLU A 107 -19.87 -18.44 17.57
N GLU A 108 -19.04 -18.35 18.61
CA GLU A 108 -18.87 -17.12 19.39
C GLU A 108 -18.29 -15.98 18.53
N ARG A 109 -17.34 -16.30 17.65
CA ARG A 109 -16.75 -15.33 16.73
C ARG A 109 -17.75 -14.82 15.71
N VAL A 110 -18.65 -15.66 15.20
CA VAL A 110 -19.74 -15.23 14.30
C VAL A 110 -20.59 -14.15 14.95
N ALA A 111 -20.94 -14.32 16.24
CA ALA A 111 -21.71 -13.30 16.96
C ALA A 111 -20.95 -11.97 17.07
N ASN A 112 -19.67 -12.01 17.47
CA ASN A 112 -18.82 -10.82 17.55
C ASN A 112 -18.62 -10.14 16.19
N PHE A 113 -18.34 -10.91 15.14
CA PHE A 113 -18.12 -10.40 13.80
C PHE A 113 -19.39 -9.76 13.24
N THR A 114 -20.54 -10.41 13.40
CA THR A 114 -21.83 -9.89 12.93
C THR A 114 -22.17 -8.56 13.58
N ASP A 115 -21.97 -8.43 14.89
CA ASP A 115 -22.17 -7.17 15.61
C ASP A 115 -21.24 -6.06 15.10
N ARG A 116 -19.93 -6.34 15.08
CA ARG A 116 -18.90 -5.32 14.82
C ARG A 116 -18.78 -4.96 13.34
N ALA A 117 -18.65 -5.96 12.46
CA ALA A 117 -18.61 -5.73 11.02
C ALA A 117 -19.97 -5.25 10.50
N GLY A 118 -21.08 -5.76 11.05
CA GLY A 118 -22.42 -5.28 10.73
C GLY A 118 -22.61 -3.80 11.09
N HIS A 119 -22.09 -3.36 12.24
CA HIS A 119 -22.07 -1.93 12.57
C HIS A 119 -21.29 -1.11 11.54
N TYR A 120 -20.12 -1.56 11.11
CA TYR A 120 -19.36 -0.87 10.06
C TYR A 120 -20.11 -0.82 8.73
N PHE A 121 -20.72 -1.92 8.29
CA PHE A 121 -21.46 -1.96 7.03
C PHE A 121 -22.70 -1.05 7.05
N MET A 122 -23.41 -0.97 8.18
CA MET A 122 -24.58 -0.10 8.32
C MET A 122 -24.24 1.40 8.40
N ASN A 123 -23.03 1.74 8.85
CA ASN A 123 -22.59 3.12 9.09
C ASN A 123 -21.37 3.50 8.23
N TRP A 124 -21.23 2.85 7.07
CA TRP A 124 -20.00 2.89 6.26
C TRP A 124 -19.54 4.31 5.93
N ASN A 125 -20.44 5.17 5.42
CA ASN A 125 -20.08 6.51 4.99
C ASN A 125 -19.56 7.36 6.17
N ASP A 126 -20.27 7.39 7.29
CA ASP A 126 -19.87 8.17 8.47
C ASP A 126 -18.53 7.68 9.05
N LEU A 127 -18.35 6.36 9.13
CA LEU A 127 -17.10 5.76 9.60
C LEU A 127 -15.94 5.99 8.63
N TYR A 128 -16.21 5.96 7.32
CA TYR A 128 -15.24 6.23 6.27
C TYR A 128 -14.80 7.70 6.29
N ASP A 129 -15.73 8.65 6.44
CA ASP A 129 -15.41 10.06 6.56
C ASP A 129 -14.54 10.32 7.81
N ASN A 130 -14.89 9.71 8.95
CA ASN A 130 -14.07 9.77 10.16
C ASN A 130 -12.69 9.14 9.95
N TRP A 131 -12.63 8.01 9.23
CA TRP A 131 -11.37 7.35 8.89
C TRP A 131 -10.49 8.22 8.00
N MET A 132 -11.08 8.87 7.00
CA MET A 132 -10.38 9.79 6.11
C MET A 132 -9.79 10.98 6.88
N THR A 133 -10.53 11.56 7.83
CA THR A 133 -9.97 12.59 8.72
C THR A 133 -8.77 12.05 9.51
N LYS A 134 -8.90 10.89 10.16
CA LYS A 134 -7.81 10.27 10.94
C LYS A 134 -6.57 9.99 10.09
N ILE A 135 -6.74 9.55 8.84
CA ILE A 135 -5.64 9.28 7.90
C ILE A 135 -4.97 10.59 7.48
N ARG A 136 -5.74 11.62 7.10
CA ARG A 136 -5.18 12.93 6.71
C ARG A 136 -4.41 13.59 7.86
N ASP A 137 -4.93 13.53 9.08
CA ASP A 137 -4.23 14.04 10.26
C ASP A 137 -2.92 13.28 10.50
N LEU A 138 -2.91 11.96 10.29
CA LEU A 138 -1.70 11.14 10.42
C LEU A 138 -0.67 11.48 9.33
N VAL A 139 -1.11 11.66 8.09
CA VAL A 139 -0.24 12.07 6.98
C VAL A 139 0.37 13.44 7.25
N GLY A 140 -0.43 14.42 7.66
CA GLY A 140 0.09 15.75 8.03
C GLY A 140 1.08 15.70 9.19
N GLU A 141 0.90 14.76 10.14
CA GLU A 141 1.88 14.55 11.20
C GLU A 141 3.18 13.92 10.68
N LEU A 142 3.10 12.95 9.77
CA LEU A 142 4.29 12.38 9.11
C LEU A 142 5.07 13.45 8.34
N GLU A 143 4.39 14.29 7.58
CA GLU A 143 4.97 15.39 6.79
C GLU A 143 5.59 16.49 7.66
N SER A 144 5.15 16.62 8.91
CA SER A 144 5.71 17.58 9.86
C SER A 144 7.06 17.14 10.47
N LEU A 145 7.47 15.90 10.25
CA LEU A 145 8.74 15.39 10.78
C LEU A 145 9.92 15.88 9.93
N GLU A 146 10.92 16.45 10.59
CA GLU A 146 12.14 16.91 9.94
C GLU A 146 13.36 16.10 10.37
N PHE A 147 14.17 15.69 9.39
CA PHE A 147 15.43 14.99 9.63
C PHE A 147 16.60 15.84 9.10
N ASN A 148 17.17 16.64 9.99
CA ASN A 148 18.29 17.52 9.65
C ASN A 148 19.65 16.88 10.01
N PRO A 149 20.71 17.11 9.22
CA PRO A 149 22.06 16.71 9.58
C PRO A 149 22.47 17.30 10.94
N LEU A 150 23.18 16.51 11.74
CA LEU A 150 23.69 17.01 13.03
C LEU A 150 24.72 18.12 12.79
N PRO A 151 24.64 19.25 13.52
CA PRO A 151 25.65 20.28 13.43
C PRO A 151 26.96 19.79 14.08
N GLU A 152 28.09 20.39 13.69
CA GLU A 152 29.38 20.10 14.35
C GLU A 152 29.36 20.53 15.83
N ILE A 153 28.70 21.66 16.11
CA ILE A 153 28.44 22.18 17.46
C ILE A 153 27.02 22.74 17.51
N GLU A 154 26.31 22.55 18.63
CA GLU A 154 24.97 23.11 18.83
C GLU A 154 25.02 24.65 18.96
N ASP A 155 23.93 25.33 18.60
CA ASP A 155 23.81 26.77 18.80
C ASP A 155 23.94 27.11 20.30
N ALA A 156 24.93 27.94 20.62
CA ALA A 156 25.28 28.23 22.01
C ALA A 156 24.20 29.08 22.72
N ASP A 157 23.49 29.95 22.01
CA ASP A 157 22.47 30.80 22.60
C ASP A 157 21.16 30.01 22.78
N GLU A 158 20.77 29.23 21.77
CA GLU A 158 19.52 28.46 21.75
C GLU A 158 19.55 27.21 22.64
N VAL A 159 20.65 26.46 22.68
CA VAL A 159 20.69 25.16 23.38
C VAL A 159 21.35 25.27 24.75
N VAL A 160 22.49 25.96 24.83
CA VAL A 160 23.36 25.97 26.03
C VAL A 160 23.01 27.12 26.97
N LYS A 161 23.08 28.38 26.51
CA LYS A 161 22.90 29.56 27.36
C LYS A 161 21.44 29.79 27.75
N SER A 162 20.49 29.37 26.91
CA SER A 162 19.07 29.33 27.27
C SER A 162 18.76 28.32 28.39
N GLY A 163 19.58 27.28 28.52
CA GLY A 163 19.33 26.14 29.39
C GLY A 163 18.33 25.11 28.84
N ALA A 164 18.03 25.11 27.53
CA ALA A 164 17.09 24.17 26.91
C ALA A 164 17.51 22.70 27.10
N GLY A 165 18.81 22.40 27.01
CA GLY A 165 19.39 21.09 27.35
C GLY A 165 19.08 19.94 26.38
N LEU A 166 18.21 20.15 25.40
CA LEU A 166 17.92 19.23 24.29
C LEU A 166 18.37 19.90 22.99
N GLY A 167 19.26 19.23 22.26
CA GLY A 167 19.77 19.71 20.97
C GLY A 167 19.35 18.82 19.81
N SER A 168 19.99 19.04 18.67
CA SER A 168 19.71 18.37 17.40
C SER A 168 19.78 16.84 17.51
N GLY A 169 20.71 16.31 18.33
CA GLY A 169 20.84 14.87 18.55
C GLY A 169 19.63 14.22 19.24
N TYR A 170 18.95 14.92 20.15
CA TYR A 170 17.72 14.43 20.78
C TYR A 170 16.56 14.49 19.79
N ALA A 171 16.40 15.61 19.08
CA ALA A 171 15.34 15.80 18.10
C ALA A 171 15.36 14.72 17.01
N LEU A 172 16.56 14.35 16.52
CA LEU A 172 16.72 13.27 15.55
C LEU A 172 16.19 11.93 16.06
N GLN A 173 16.51 11.57 17.31
CA GLN A 173 16.04 10.31 17.92
C GLN A 173 14.54 10.34 18.20
N ASP A 174 14.01 11.48 18.65
CA ASP A 174 12.58 11.65 18.92
C ASP A 174 11.75 11.54 17.62
N ASN A 175 12.19 12.23 16.56
CA ASN A 175 11.55 12.13 15.23
C ASN A 175 11.63 10.71 14.66
N TYR A 176 12.76 10.00 14.86
CA TYR A 176 12.87 8.59 14.51
C TYR A 176 11.85 7.71 15.26
N HIS A 177 11.72 7.85 16.58
CA HIS A 177 10.71 7.10 17.33
C HIS A 177 9.29 7.47 16.91
N ARG A 178 9.07 8.74 16.55
CA ARG A 178 7.77 9.24 16.08
C ARG A 178 7.38 8.61 14.75
N ILE A 179 8.26 8.61 13.74
CA ILE A 179 7.96 8.01 12.43
C ILE A 179 7.66 6.51 12.54
N VAL A 180 8.41 5.76 13.36
CA VAL A 180 8.14 4.33 13.59
C VAL A 180 6.77 4.13 14.24
N SER A 181 6.43 4.95 15.24
CA SER A 181 5.13 4.89 15.91
C SER A 181 3.96 5.25 14.97
N LEU A 182 4.17 6.23 14.09
CA LEU A 182 3.18 6.62 13.08
C LEU A 182 2.98 5.54 12.03
N GLY A 183 4.04 4.86 11.61
CA GLY A 183 3.95 3.69 10.72
C GLY A 183 3.10 2.56 11.29
N LEU A 184 3.29 2.21 12.56
CA LEU A 184 2.44 1.22 13.24
C LEU A 184 0.97 1.68 13.29
N LYS A 185 0.75 2.97 13.60
CA LYS A 185 -0.60 3.55 13.65
C LYS A 185 -1.27 3.53 12.28
N LEU A 186 -0.53 3.83 11.21
CA LEU A 186 -1.01 3.75 9.83
C LEU A 186 -1.48 2.34 9.48
N TRP A 187 -0.72 1.30 9.82
CA TRP A 187 -1.15 -0.09 9.59
C TRP A 187 -2.44 -0.44 10.35
N ASN A 188 -2.59 0.04 11.58
CA ASN A 188 -3.82 -0.16 12.33
C ASN A 188 -5.03 0.53 11.70
N TYR A 189 -4.85 1.73 11.14
CA TYR A 189 -5.91 2.40 10.39
C TYR A 189 -6.18 1.72 9.05
N HIS A 190 -5.16 1.22 8.36
CA HIS A 190 -5.31 0.49 7.10
C HIS A 190 -6.19 -0.76 7.28
N PHE A 191 -5.90 -1.59 8.29
CA PHE A 191 -6.68 -2.82 8.54
C PHE A 191 -8.04 -2.59 9.20
N GLU A 192 -8.36 -1.35 9.62
CA GLU A 192 -9.70 -0.96 10.08
C GLU A 192 -10.75 -1.22 8.99
N PHE A 193 -10.44 -0.88 7.74
CA PHE A 193 -11.35 -1.02 6.61
C PHE A 193 -11.02 -2.21 5.69
N LEU A 194 -9.73 -2.53 5.50
CA LEU A 194 -9.31 -3.54 4.51
C LEU A 194 -9.98 -4.91 4.75
N ASN A 195 -9.98 -5.39 6.01
CA ASN A 195 -10.53 -6.70 6.34
C ASN A 195 -12.04 -6.78 6.09
N LEU A 196 -12.77 -5.67 6.24
CA LEU A 196 -14.20 -5.61 5.97
C LEU A 196 -14.48 -5.76 4.48
N GLY A 197 -13.67 -5.14 3.62
CA GLY A 197 -13.75 -5.29 2.17
C GLY A 197 -13.53 -6.75 1.73
N TYR A 198 -12.49 -7.40 2.25
CA TYR A 198 -12.24 -8.82 1.96
C TYR A 198 -13.34 -9.73 2.50
N ALA A 199 -13.84 -9.47 3.70
CA ALA A 199 -14.92 -10.27 4.29
C ALA A 199 -16.22 -10.16 3.49
N ALA A 200 -16.59 -8.96 3.05
CA ALA A 200 -17.77 -8.74 2.21
C ALA A 200 -17.65 -9.47 0.85
N TYR A 201 -16.47 -9.41 0.22
CA TYR A 201 -16.22 -10.15 -1.02
C TYR A 201 -16.27 -11.66 -0.81
N LEU A 202 -15.66 -12.18 0.26
CA LEU A 202 -15.67 -13.61 0.56
C LEU A 202 -17.09 -14.11 0.86
N ASP A 203 -17.89 -13.36 1.63
CA ASP A 203 -19.28 -13.70 1.91
C ASP A 203 -20.11 -13.75 0.62
N PHE A 204 -19.99 -12.73 -0.23
CA PHE A 204 -20.63 -12.71 -1.55
C PHE A 204 -20.19 -13.89 -2.43
N PHE A 205 -18.88 -14.18 -2.47
CA PHE A 205 -18.34 -15.30 -3.21
C PHE A 205 -18.91 -16.64 -2.74
N MET A 206 -18.95 -16.87 -1.43
CA MET A 206 -19.49 -18.09 -0.82
C MET A 206 -21.01 -18.21 -1.04
N PHE A 207 -21.74 -17.10 -0.97
CA PHE A 207 -23.16 -17.06 -1.31
C PHE A 207 -23.39 -17.48 -2.77
N CYS A 208 -22.65 -16.90 -3.73
CA CYS A 208 -22.72 -17.28 -5.13
C CYS A 208 -22.45 -18.77 -5.34
N LYS A 209 -21.41 -19.33 -4.70
CA LYS A 209 -21.09 -20.75 -4.77
C LYS A 209 -22.15 -21.65 -4.14
N THR A 210 -22.88 -21.17 -3.14
CA THR A 210 -23.96 -21.93 -2.49
C THR A 210 -25.20 -21.99 -3.38
N VAL A 211 -25.60 -20.86 -3.97
CA VAL A 211 -26.79 -20.76 -4.82
C VAL A 211 -26.52 -21.31 -6.23
N PHE A 212 -25.31 -21.11 -6.75
CA PHE A 212 -24.87 -21.52 -8.08
C PHE A 212 -23.56 -22.33 -7.99
N PRO A 213 -23.59 -23.63 -7.66
CA PRO A 213 -22.37 -24.42 -7.43
C PRO A 213 -21.37 -24.43 -8.59
N ASP A 214 -21.87 -24.38 -9.83
CA ASP A 214 -21.05 -24.44 -11.05
C ASP A 214 -20.62 -23.06 -11.57
N ILE A 215 -20.94 -21.95 -10.88
CA ILE A 215 -20.52 -20.61 -11.30
C ILE A 215 -18.98 -20.52 -11.36
N PRO A 216 -18.37 -20.07 -12.47
CA PRO A 216 -16.94 -19.86 -12.53
C PRO A 216 -16.49 -18.74 -11.59
N ASP A 217 -15.33 -18.88 -10.93
CA ASP A 217 -14.79 -17.84 -10.03
C ASP A 217 -14.63 -16.49 -10.74
N GLN A 218 -14.24 -16.52 -12.01
CA GLN A 218 -14.14 -15.33 -12.85
C GLN A 218 -15.50 -14.64 -13.07
N ALA A 219 -16.61 -15.38 -13.10
CA ALA A 219 -17.93 -14.78 -13.20
C ALA A 219 -18.28 -14.01 -11.93
N ILE A 220 -18.01 -14.57 -10.74
CA ILE A 220 -18.19 -13.87 -9.46
C ILE A 220 -17.33 -12.60 -9.43
N ALA A 221 -16.05 -12.69 -9.81
CA ALA A 221 -15.16 -11.53 -9.84
C ALA A 221 -15.67 -10.43 -10.79
N LYS A 222 -16.26 -10.79 -11.93
CA LYS A 222 -16.89 -9.83 -12.85
C LYS A 222 -18.13 -9.16 -12.27
N MET A 223 -18.90 -9.83 -11.41
CA MET A 223 -20.09 -9.25 -10.77
C MET A 223 -19.77 -8.06 -9.86
N VAL A 224 -18.53 -7.98 -9.36
CA VAL A 224 -18.06 -6.87 -8.51
C VAL A 224 -17.07 -5.93 -9.23
N ALA A 225 -16.87 -6.12 -10.54
CA ALA A 225 -16.00 -5.27 -11.34
C ALA A 225 -16.64 -3.91 -11.67
N GLY A 226 -15.83 -2.96 -12.13
CA GLY A 226 -16.32 -1.65 -12.61
C GLY A 226 -16.68 -0.65 -11.51
N VAL A 227 -16.22 -0.91 -10.29
CA VAL A 227 -16.19 0.08 -9.19
C VAL A 227 -15.09 1.09 -9.49
N GLU A 228 -15.36 2.36 -9.19
CA GLU A 228 -14.36 3.41 -9.26
C GLU A 228 -13.41 3.25 -8.07
N VAL A 229 -12.11 3.09 -8.35
CA VAL A 229 -11.09 2.81 -7.34
C VAL A 229 -10.05 3.91 -7.40
N ASP A 230 -9.77 4.52 -6.25
CA ASP A 230 -8.81 5.62 -6.12
C ASP A 230 -7.41 5.27 -6.63
N LEU A 231 -7.04 3.99 -6.64
CA LEU A 231 -5.80 3.46 -7.21
C LEU A 231 -5.56 3.90 -8.66
N PHE A 232 -6.61 4.17 -9.44
CA PHE A 232 -6.49 4.60 -10.84
C PHE A 232 -6.48 6.13 -11.00
N ARG A 233 -6.82 6.89 -9.95
CA ARG A 233 -6.90 8.36 -10.01
C ARG A 233 -5.58 9.02 -10.40
N PRO A 234 -4.40 8.60 -9.92
CA PRO A 234 -3.13 9.19 -10.35
C PRO A 234 -2.92 9.10 -11.87
N ASP A 235 -3.16 7.94 -12.46
CA ASP A 235 -3.05 7.74 -13.91
C ASP A 235 -4.11 8.54 -14.70
N ASP A 236 -5.34 8.59 -14.20
CA ASP A 236 -6.41 9.40 -14.81
C ASP A 236 -6.07 10.91 -14.80
N GLU A 237 -5.41 11.41 -13.75
CA GLU A 237 -4.90 12.79 -13.70
C GLU A 237 -3.79 13.04 -14.73
N LEU A 238 -2.85 12.09 -14.92
CA LEU A 238 -1.83 12.20 -15.96
C LEU A 238 -2.44 12.27 -17.37
N LYS A 239 -3.46 11.45 -17.65
CA LYS A 239 -4.22 11.49 -18.92
C LYS A 239 -4.95 12.82 -19.10
N ARG A 240 -5.56 13.35 -18.03
CA ARG A 240 -6.21 14.68 -18.03
C ARG A 240 -5.21 15.78 -18.35
N LEU A 241 -4.01 15.74 -17.74
CA LEU A 241 -2.93 16.69 -17.97
C LEU A 241 -2.38 16.62 -19.39
N ALA A 242 -2.24 15.41 -19.95
CA ALA A 242 -1.86 15.22 -21.36
C ALA A 242 -2.87 15.84 -22.33
N ARG A 243 -4.17 15.59 -22.14
CA ARG A 243 -5.24 16.24 -22.92
C ARG A 243 -5.17 17.76 -22.81
N LYS A 244 -5.03 18.28 -21.58
CA LYS A 244 -4.87 19.73 -21.34
C LYS A 244 -3.67 20.32 -22.09
N ALA A 245 -2.55 19.60 -22.16
CA ALA A 245 -1.36 20.06 -22.90
C ALA A 245 -1.63 20.18 -24.40
N VAL A 246 -2.35 19.22 -24.99
CA VAL A 246 -2.74 19.24 -26.40
C VAL A 246 -3.76 20.34 -26.68
N ASP A 247 -4.83 20.42 -25.88
CA ASP A 247 -5.94 21.37 -26.07
C ASP A 247 -5.50 22.84 -25.93
N SER A 248 -4.52 23.11 -25.05
CA SER A 248 -3.96 24.44 -24.83
C SER A 248 -2.78 24.78 -25.74
N GLY A 249 -2.37 23.86 -26.62
CA GLY A 249 -1.30 24.08 -27.60
C GLY A 249 0.12 24.09 -27.00
N VAL A 250 0.30 23.62 -25.75
CA VAL A 250 1.61 23.61 -25.07
C VAL A 250 2.32 22.25 -25.15
N ALA A 251 1.70 21.25 -25.78
CA ALA A 251 2.27 19.91 -25.96
C ALA A 251 3.71 19.90 -26.53
N GLY A 252 4.06 20.88 -27.38
CA GLY A 252 5.42 21.01 -27.93
C GLY A 252 6.51 21.22 -26.87
N ALA A 253 6.16 21.73 -25.68
CA ALA A 253 7.10 21.90 -24.56
C ALA A 253 7.70 20.56 -24.09
N PHE A 254 6.95 19.46 -24.19
CA PHE A 254 7.39 18.14 -23.72
C PHE A 254 8.47 17.50 -24.60
N SER A 255 8.84 18.14 -25.72
CA SER A 255 10.00 17.77 -26.53
C SER A 255 11.31 18.41 -26.04
N ALA A 256 11.29 19.26 -25.00
CA ALA A 256 12.44 20.03 -24.54
C ALA A 256 13.54 19.19 -23.85
N GLY A 257 13.26 17.94 -23.52
CA GLY A 257 14.23 17.03 -22.90
C GLY A 257 13.78 16.60 -21.51
N ASP A 258 14.30 17.24 -20.47
CA ASP A 258 14.00 16.94 -19.07
C ASP A 258 12.85 17.80 -18.50
N VAL A 259 12.51 17.54 -17.23
CA VAL A 259 11.43 18.23 -16.50
C VAL A 259 11.71 19.73 -16.39
N GLU A 260 12.95 20.13 -16.08
CA GLU A 260 13.33 21.53 -15.90
C GLU A 260 13.16 22.31 -17.21
N ALA A 261 13.71 21.80 -18.32
CA ALA A 261 13.58 22.41 -19.64
C ALA A 261 12.11 22.49 -20.08
N THR A 262 11.31 21.46 -19.81
CA THR A 262 9.87 21.45 -20.12
C THR A 262 9.15 22.56 -19.34
N CYS A 263 9.40 22.68 -18.04
CA CYS A 263 8.81 23.72 -17.19
C CYS A 263 9.22 25.13 -17.61
N GLU A 264 10.49 25.34 -18.00
CA GLU A 264 10.94 26.65 -18.50
C GLU A 264 10.23 27.07 -19.79
N VAL A 265 10.02 26.13 -20.73
CA VAL A 265 9.24 26.42 -21.94
C VAL A 265 7.78 26.75 -21.59
N LEU A 266 7.16 26.00 -20.68
CA LEU A 266 5.77 26.22 -20.25
C LEU A 266 5.58 27.60 -19.60
N LYS A 267 6.51 28.04 -18.76
CA LYS A 267 6.46 29.36 -18.10
C LYS A 267 6.43 30.54 -19.07
N GLY A 268 6.86 30.35 -20.32
CA GLY A 268 6.89 31.37 -21.37
C GLY A 268 5.52 31.80 -21.90
N SER A 269 4.41 31.16 -21.49
CA SER A 269 3.05 31.47 -21.93
C SER A 269 2.03 31.41 -20.79
N SER A 270 0.90 32.10 -20.93
CA SER A 270 -0.22 32.02 -20.00
C SER A 270 -0.81 30.61 -19.93
N GLU A 271 -0.88 29.93 -21.06
CA GLU A 271 -1.40 28.58 -21.22
C GLU A 271 -0.51 27.57 -20.51
N GLY A 272 0.81 27.70 -20.65
CA GLY A 272 1.77 26.82 -19.97
C GLY A 272 1.81 27.06 -18.45
N GLN A 273 1.69 28.29 -17.98
CA GLN A 273 1.50 28.59 -16.55
C GLN A 273 0.21 27.97 -16.01
N ALA A 274 -0.89 28.04 -16.78
CA ALA A 274 -2.15 27.40 -16.40
C ALA A 274 -2.09 25.86 -16.45
N TRP A 275 -1.20 25.29 -17.26
CA TRP A 275 -0.91 23.85 -17.25
C TRP A 275 -0.13 23.46 -15.99
N ILE A 276 0.94 24.20 -15.64
CA ILE A 276 1.74 23.98 -14.41
C ILE A 276 0.84 24.03 -13.17
N ALA A 277 -0.02 25.04 -13.05
CA ALA A 277 -0.95 25.13 -11.92
C ALA A 277 -1.91 23.92 -11.84
N SER A 278 -2.29 23.36 -12.99
CA SER A 278 -3.11 22.14 -13.01
C SER A 278 -2.35 20.89 -12.61
N PHE A 279 -1.06 20.84 -12.91
CA PHE A 279 -0.18 19.77 -12.50
C PHE A 279 -0.01 19.80 -10.97
N GLU A 280 0.23 20.98 -10.40
CA GLU A 280 0.34 21.18 -8.95
C GLU A 280 -0.95 20.77 -8.21
N GLU A 281 -2.12 21.11 -8.75
CA GLU A 281 -3.42 20.68 -8.21
C GLU A 281 -3.63 19.16 -8.27
N SER A 282 -3.11 18.49 -9.30
CA SER A 282 -3.16 17.02 -9.38
C SER A 282 -2.12 16.35 -8.48
N ALA A 283 -0.95 16.97 -8.32
CA ALA A 283 0.17 16.35 -7.62
C ALA A 283 -0.16 16.02 -6.17
N GLU A 284 -0.88 16.91 -5.49
CA GLU A 284 -1.41 16.64 -4.15
C GLU A 284 -2.94 16.63 -4.19
N PRO A 285 -3.59 15.45 -4.04
CA PRO A 285 -3.10 14.27 -3.31
C PRO A 285 -2.60 13.09 -4.16
N TRP A 286 -2.53 13.20 -5.50
CA TRP A 286 -2.49 12.00 -6.35
C TRP A 286 -1.09 11.47 -6.70
N PHE A 287 -0.02 12.25 -6.56
CA PHE A 287 1.35 11.86 -6.96
C PHE A 287 2.25 11.44 -5.79
N ASN A 288 1.71 11.32 -4.58
CA ASN A 288 2.32 10.50 -3.52
C ASN A 288 2.10 9.00 -3.83
N PHE A 289 2.63 8.57 -4.97
CA PHE A 289 2.42 7.26 -5.57
C PHE A 289 3.78 6.58 -5.82
N SER A 290 3.92 5.34 -5.35
CA SER A 290 5.15 4.58 -5.49
C SER A 290 5.32 4.04 -6.92
N THR A 291 6.56 4.01 -7.40
CA THR A 291 6.97 3.30 -8.62
C THR A 291 7.16 1.81 -8.42
N GLY A 292 7.36 1.37 -7.18
CA GLY A 292 7.51 -0.03 -6.81
C GLY A 292 6.15 -0.70 -6.60
N SER A 293 6.12 -2.03 -6.75
CA SER A 293 4.95 -2.82 -6.33
C SER A 293 4.94 -3.12 -4.83
N GLY A 294 6.05 -2.86 -4.14
CA GLY A 294 6.22 -3.15 -2.72
C GLY A 294 6.11 -1.92 -1.82
N PHE A 295 6.33 -2.15 -0.54
CA PHE A 295 6.32 -1.10 0.49
C PHE A 295 7.76 -0.78 0.96
N TYR A 296 8.70 -0.59 0.04
CA TYR A 296 10.10 -0.37 0.39
C TYR A 296 10.43 1.12 0.53
N HIS A 297 11.28 1.45 1.50
CA HIS A 297 11.75 2.82 1.70
C HIS A 297 12.56 3.41 0.54
N HIS A 298 13.04 2.56 -0.38
CA HIS A 298 13.83 2.98 -1.55
C HIS A 298 13.00 3.04 -2.83
N ASP A 299 11.71 2.71 -2.77
CA ASP A 299 10.83 2.88 -3.91
C ASP A 299 10.67 4.38 -4.18
N LYS A 300 10.84 4.78 -5.45
CA LYS A 300 10.69 6.19 -5.83
C LYS A 300 9.23 6.59 -5.76
N ILE A 301 8.96 7.78 -5.21
CA ILE A 301 7.63 8.39 -5.16
C ILE A 301 7.52 9.43 -6.28
N TRP A 302 6.41 9.46 -7.02
CA TRP A 302 6.28 10.29 -8.22
C TRP A 302 6.46 11.79 -7.97
N ILE A 303 5.97 12.33 -6.84
CA ILE A 303 6.09 13.75 -6.54
C ILE A 303 7.54 14.19 -6.26
N GLU A 304 8.39 13.29 -5.77
CA GLU A 304 9.82 13.53 -5.56
C GLU A 304 10.65 13.23 -6.83
N HIS A 305 10.10 12.42 -7.73
CA HIS A 305 10.72 11.93 -8.95
C HIS A 305 9.86 12.27 -10.18
N LEU A 306 9.73 13.58 -10.45
CA LEU A 306 8.86 14.13 -11.49
C LEU A 306 9.19 13.62 -12.90
N GLU A 307 10.38 13.06 -13.13
CA GLU A 307 10.72 12.41 -14.40
C GLU A 307 9.71 11.31 -14.78
N VAL A 308 9.17 10.60 -13.79
CA VAL A 308 8.22 9.50 -13.99
C VAL A 308 6.86 10.00 -14.50
N PRO A 309 6.12 10.88 -13.80
CA PRO A 309 4.85 11.37 -14.32
C PRO A 309 5.01 12.16 -15.63
N PHE A 310 6.13 12.88 -15.84
CA PHE A 310 6.37 13.60 -17.10
C PHE A 310 6.57 12.65 -18.28
N GLU A 311 7.22 11.49 -18.08
CA GLU A 311 7.35 10.46 -19.11
C GLU A 311 5.98 9.89 -19.51
N PHE A 312 5.13 9.55 -18.53
CA PHE A 312 3.76 9.12 -18.80
C PHE A 312 2.94 10.18 -19.54
N ILE A 313 3.00 11.44 -19.10
CA ILE A 313 2.31 12.55 -19.76
C ILE A 313 2.77 12.70 -21.21
N ARG A 314 4.08 12.57 -21.49
CA ARG A 314 4.62 12.62 -22.85
C ARG A 314 4.04 11.51 -23.72
N ASN A 315 4.05 10.27 -23.24
CA ASN A 315 3.48 9.14 -23.96
C ASN A 315 1.98 9.34 -24.22
N TYR A 316 1.24 9.84 -23.23
CA TYR A 316 -0.17 10.17 -23.39
C TYR A 316 -0.42 11.31 -24.36
N ILE A 317 0.43 12.34 -24.42
CA ILE A 317 0.34 13.42 -25.42
C ILE A 317 0.45 12.84 -26.84
N GLU A 318 1.40 11.93 -27.08
CA GLU A 318 1.57 11.28 -28.37
C GLU A 318 0.31 10.50 -28.77
N MET A 319 -0.27 9.74 -27.84
CA MET A 319 -1.53 9.02 -28.04
C MET A 319 -2.72 9.95 -28.29
N VAL A 320 -2.84 11.07 -27.57
CA VAL A 320 -3.92 12.05 -27.85
C VAL A 320 -3.76 12.64 -29.25
N GLN A 321 -2.53 12.98 -29.66
CA GLN A 321 -2.24 13.53 -30.99
C GLN A 321 -2.47 12.51 -32.12
N SER A 322 -2.30 11.21 -31.87
CA SER A 322 -2.64 10.13 -32.81
C SER A 322 -4.15 9.84 -32.89
N GLY A 323 -4.95 10.45 -32.01
CA GLY A 323 -6.40 10.28 -31.96
C GLY A 323 -6.86 9.05 -31.16
N GLU A 324 -5.98 8.48 -30.33
CA GLU A 324 -6.33 7.38 -29.44
C GLU A 324 -7.16 7.85 -28.23
N ASP A 325 -8.12 7.03 -27.81
CA ASP A 325 -8.89 7.31 -26.60
C ASP A 325 -8.18 6.75 -25.36
N LEU A 326 -7.78 7.65 -24.46
CA LEU A 326 -7.15 7.31 -23.18
C LEU A 326 -8.13 6.85 -22.09
N ASN A 327 -9.45 6.97 -22.33
CA ASN A 327 -10.44 6.61 -21.33
C ASN A 327 -10.44 5.11 -21.07
N ARG A 328 -10.54 4.75 -19.79
CA ARG A 328 -10.81 3.37 -19.40
C ARG A 328 -12.21 2.98 -19.89
N PRO A 329 -12.42 1.74 -20.37
CA PRO A 329 -13.72 1.30 -20.89
C PRO A 329 -14.71 0.96 -19.76
N VAL A 330 -14.99 1.92 -18.88
CA VAL A 330 -15.78 1.72 -17.65
C VAL A 330 -17.20 1.28 -17.98
N GLU A 331 -17.83 1.86 -19.00
CA GLU A 331 -19.17 1.48 -19.46
C GLU A 331 -19.21 0.03 -19.96
N ALA A 332 -18.18 -0.40 -20.70
CA ALA A 332 -18.09 -1.77 -21.19
C ALA A 332 -17.90 -2.77 -20.03
N ILE A 333 -17.09 -2.40 -19.04
CA ILE A 333 -16.90 -3.20 -17.82
C ILE A 333 -18.21 -3.31 -17.03
N ARG A 334 -18.96 -2.20 -16.88
CA ARG A 334 -20.28 -2.18 -16.22
C ARG A 334 -21.32 -2.99 -16.99
N ALA A 335 -21.34 -2.89 -18.32
CA ALA A 335 -22.24 -3.68 -19.15
C ALA A 335 -21.94 -5.19 -19.06
N GLU A 336 -20.65 -5.57 -19.03
CA GLU A 336 -20.25 -6.96 -18.82
C GLU A 336 -20.63 -7.46 -17.42
N ARG A 337 -20.43 -6.63 -16.39
CA ARG A 337 -20.92 -6.93 -15.03
C ARG A 337 -22.42 -7.19 -15.03
N ASP A 338 -23.21 -6.27 -15.58
CA ASP A 338 -24.68 -6.35 -15.59
C ASP A 338 -25.17 -7.56 -16.40
N ARG A 339 -24.48 -7.91 -17.50
CA ARG A 339 -24.74 -9.14 -18.27
C ARG A 339 -24.52 -10.39 -17.42
N VAL A 340 -23.38 -10.48 -16.73
CA VAL A 340 -23.06 -11.64 -15.87
C VAL A 340 -24.03 -11.73 -14.70
N VAL A 341 -24.39 -10.60 -14.07
CA VAL A 341 -25.40 -10.57 -13.00
C VAL A 341 -26.77 -11.01 -13.50
N ALA A 342 -27.17 -10.71 -14.73
CA ALA A 342 -28.45 -11.14 -15.27
C ALA A 342 -28.50 -12.63 -15.70
N GLU A 343 -27.33 -13.27 -15.87
CA GLU A 343 -27.20 -14.68 -16.27
C GLU A 343 -27.49 -15.66 -15.11
N TYR A 344 -27.26 -15.22 -13.87
CA TYR A 344 -27.44 -16.00 -12.63
C TYR A 344 -28.57 -15.39 -11.80
#